data_AF-A0AAE9AC82-F1
#
_entry.id   AF-A0AAE9AC82-F1
#
_cell.length_a   1.000
_cell.length_b   1.000
_cell.length_c   1.000
_cell.angle_alpha   90.00
_cell.angle_beta   90.00
_cell.angle_gamma   90.00
#
_symmetry.space_group_name_H-M   'P 1'
#
loop_
_entity.id
_entity.type
_entity.pdbx_description
1 polymer ?
#
loop_
_entity_poly.entity_id
_entity_poly.type
_entity_poly.pdbx_seq_one_letter_code
_entity_poly.pdbx_strand_id
1 'polypeptide(L)'
;MDPEKVQVKREKHPPRKKVSQQSDLPLDPGKSTQLVPSTSSSPPSLPISPLPLQIISRNCSTISQTAFNWESIQPKRFLLFDKTLDQTNYYELSCLMREDCRMIWKIVEGLLPSVTYNLRYLDKEAMLRNFLPKWSVLTAAIDMELNIRRYSKFEGLEDIQRMLVEFYQYSMPYEYRMTPEAILKTFGPLLAYYGEHVILPIHAKNFDKAEYMALTLLILFDGAYTNISVECSEMCRNIRNLVFRELKGYQIDKNYEETQFIDTVDTLSIVEKGERKFHEELLVCEMHHVHLHDDYRMLMNELNG
;
A
#
# COMPACT_ATOMS: atom_id res chain seq x y z
N MET A 1 3.84 53.38 10.65
CA MET A 1 2.55 53.67 9.98
C MET A 1 2.09 52.39 9.34
N ASP A 2 0.88 51.97 9.68
CA ASP A 2 0.16 50.81 9.13
C ASP A 2 -0.62 51.27 7.86
N PRO A 3 -1.37 50.41 7.14
CA PRO A 3 -1.02 49.91 5.81
C PRO A 3 -2.08 50.24 4.75
N GLU A 4 -1.81 49.99 3.45
CA GLU A 4 -2.90 49.82 2.48
C GLU A 4 -2.75 48.55 1.63
N LYS A 5 -3.84 47.77 1.70
CA LYS A 5 -4.17 46.55 0.98
C LYS A 5 -4.72 46.92 -0.39
N VAL A 6 -4.41 46.15 -1.44
CA VAL A 6 -5.42 45.83 -2.47
C VAL A 6 -5.21 44.39 -2.97
N GLN A 7 -6.11 43.51 -2.54
CA GLN A 7 -6.34 42.19 -3.13
C GLN A 7 -7.26 42.35 -4.35
N VAL A 8 -6.91 41.75 -5.49
CA VAL A 8 -7.79 41.64 -6.65
C VAL A 8 -8.68 40.40 -6.51
N LYS A 9 -10.00 40.62 -6.60
CA LYS A 9 -11.08 39.67 -6.29
C LYS A 9 -11.57 38.99 -7.58
N ARG A 10 -11.72 37.66 -7.53
CA ARG A 10 -12.35 36.81 -8.56
C ARG A 10 -13.80 37.23 -8.83
N GLU A 11 -14.17 37.31 -10.11
CA GLU A 11 -15.55 37.55 -10.57
C GLU A 11 -16.46 36.33 -10.34
N LYS A 12 -17.70 36.59 -9.92
CA LYS A 12 -18.79 35.61 -9.74
C LYS A 12 -19.86 35.85 -10.81
N HIS A 13 -20.30 34.79 -11.47
CA HIS A 13 -21.44 34.79 -12.39
C HIS A 13 -22.78 35.09 -11.68
N PRO A 14 -23.69 35.88 -12.29
CA PRO A 14 -25.00 36.18 -11.72
C PRO A 14 -26.09 35.13 -12.10
N PRO A 15 -27.17 35.01 -11.30
CA PRO A 15 -28.21 33.99 -11.46
C PRO A 15 -29.32 34.41 -12.44
N ARG A 16 -29.88 33.44 -13.18
CA ARG A 16 -31.05 33.64 -14.06
C ARG A 16 -32.36 33.64 -13.26
N LYS A 17 -33.15 34.71 -13.42
CA LYS A 17 -34.52 34.88 -12.89
C LYS A 17 -35.57 34.27 -13.83
N LYS A 18 -36.63 33.69 -13.22
CA LYS A 18 -37.88 33.24 -13.86
C LYS A 18 -38.68 34.46 -14.35
N VAL A 19 -39.29 34.36 -15.54
CA VAL A 19 -40.32 35.29 -16.02
C VAL A 19 -41.56 34.48 -16.38
N SER A 20 -42.63 34.77 -15.67
CA SER A 20 -44.01 34.44 -15.95
C SER A 20 -44.63 35.56 -16.77
N GLN A 21 -45.33 35.26 -17.87
CA GLN A 21 -46.29 36.18 -18.49
C GLN A 21 -47.43 35.37 -19.12
N GLN A 22 -48.65 35.88 -18.89
CA GLN A 22 -49.97 35.41 -19.26
C GLN A 22 -50.64 36.55 -20.05
N SER A 23 -51.71 36.25 -20.81
CA SER A 23 -52.60 37.12 -21.62
C SER A 23 -52.28 37.09 -23.14
N ASP A 24 -53.20 36.99 -24.12
CA ASP A 24 -54.65 37.25 -24.21
C ASP A 24 -55.36 36.46 -25.36
N LEU A 25 -56.68 36.35 -25.18
CA LEU A 25 -57.87 35.87 -25.95
C LEU A 25 -57.94 36.15 -27.50
N PRO A 26 -58.84 35.51 -28.32
CA PRO A 26 -60.31 35.51 -28.12
C PRO A 26 -61.13 34.24 -28.43
N LEU A 27 -62.36 34.30 -27.91
CA LEU A 27 -63.46 33.34 -27.91
C LEU A 27 -64.10 33.10 -29.29
N ASP A 28 -64.52 31.86 -29.54
CA ASP A 28 -65.59 31.53 -30.49
C ASP A 28 -66.50 30.42 -29.88
N PRO A 29 -67.84 30.55 -29.87
CA PRO A 29 -68.73 29.69 -29.10
C PRO A 29 -69.38 28.61 -29.99
N GLY A 30 -69.30 27.36 -29.56
CA GLY A 30 -70.27 26.35 -29.99
C GLY A 30 -69.69 24.96 -30.25
N LYS A 31 -69.86 24.06 -29.29
CA LYS A 31 -70.48 22.73 -29.46
C LYS A 31 -70.33 21.92 -28.18
N SER A 32 -71.48 21.48 -27.64
CA SER A 32 -71.57 20.47 -26.60
C SER A 32 -71.14 19.11 -27.14
N THR A 33 -70.19 18.46 -26.45
CA THR A 33 -70.06 16.99 -26.47
C THR A 33 -69.66 16.52 -25.07
N GLN A 34 -70.37 15.52 -24.57
CA GLN A 34 -70.24 14.95 -23.23
C GLN A 34 -69.00 14.03 -23.06
N LEU A 35 -68.47 14.07 -21.83
CA LEU A 35 -67.89 12.98 -20.99
C LEU A 35 -66.67 12.18 -21.46
N VAL A 36 -65.55 12.34 -20.76
CA VAL A 36 -64.77 11.25 -20.11
C VAL A 36 -64.06 11.83 -18.85
N PRO A 37 -64.10 11.19 -17.67
CA PRO A 37 -63.24 11.58 -16.54
C PRO A 37 -61.82 11.04 -16.76
N SER A 38 -60.85 11.92 -16.92
CA SER A 38 -59.43 11.57 -16.94
C SER A 38 -58.97 11.24 -15.51
N THR A 39 -58.87 9.94 -15.23
CA THR A 39 -58.16 9.42 -14.07
C THR A 39 -56.67 9.73 -14.20
N SER A 40 -56.17 10.63 -13.35
CA SER A 40 -54.74 10.82 -13.15
C SER A 40 -54.19 9.62 -12.39
N SER A 41 -53.69 8.61 -13.11
CA SER A 41 -52.85 7.58 -12.52
C SER A 41 -51.44 8.14 -12.34
N SER A 42 -51.03 8.31 -11.08
CA SER A 42 -49.61 8.41 -10.76
C SER A 42 -48.92 7.10 -11.18
N PRO A 43 -47.67 7.12 -11.68
CA PRO A 43 -46.97 5.89 -12.01
C PRO A 43 -46.82 5.04 -10.73
N PRO A 44 -46.94 3.71 -10.82
CA PRO A 44 -46.74 2.86 -9.66
C PRO A 44 -45.31 3.06 -9.16
N SER A 45 -45.18 3.48 -7.91
CA SER A 45 -43.91 3.52 -7.20
C SER A 45 -43.30 2.13 -7.25
N LEU A 46 -42.11 2.01 -7.84
CA LEU A 46 -41.31 0.78 -7.81
C LEU A 46 -41.18 0.34 -6.34
N PRO A 47 -41.39 -0.94 -6.01
CA PRO A 47 -41.15 -1.43 -4.67
C PRO A 47 -39.67 -1.19 -4.35
N ILE A 48 -39.43 -0.44 -3.28
CA ILE A 48 -38.10 -0.36 -2.67
C ILE A 48 -37.74 -1.78 -2.29
N SER A 49 -36.83 -2.39 -3.06
CA SER A 49 -36.26 -3.67 -2.69
C SER A 49 -35.65 -3.49 -1.30
N PRO A 50 -36.12 -4.21 -0.26
CA PRO A 50 -35.41 -4.19 1.01
C PRO A 50 -33.99 -4.67 0.71
N LEU A 51 -33.01 -3.81 1.00
CA LEU A 51 -31.60 -4.22 1.01
C LEU A 51 -31.54 -5.51 1.84
N PRO A 52 -30.89 -6.57 1.35
CA PRO A 52 -30.74 -7.78 2.15
C PRO A 52 -30.12 -7.39 3.49
N LEU A 53 -30.87 -7.54 4.57
CA LEU A 53 -30.39 -7.54 5.96
C LEU A 53 -29.54 -8.81 6.20
N GLN A 54 -28.74 -9.24 5.22
CA GLN A 54 -27.69 -10.20 5.47
C GLN A 54 -26.64 -9.44 6.26
N ILE A 55 -26.62 -9.68 7.57
CA ILE A 55 -25.44 -9.45 8.39
C ILE A 55 -24.32 -10.21 7.69
N ILE A 56 -23.50 -9.49 6.94
CA ILE A 56 -22.32 -10.04 6.31
C ILE A 56 -21.49 -10.63 7.45
N SER A 57 -21.23 -11.94 7.39
CA SER A 57 -20.43 -12.61 8.40
C SER A 57 -19.12 -11.85 8.60
N ARG A 58 -18.89 -11.37 9.82
CA ARG A 58 -17.68 -10.62 10.23
C ARG A 58 -16.49 -11.55 10.44
N ASN A 59 -16.46 -12.68 9.73
CA ASN A 59 -15.40 -13.65 9.89
C ASN A 59 -14.06 -13.01 9.49
N CYS A 60 -13.22 -12.71 10.48
CA CYS A 60 -11.88 -12.16 10.29
C CYS A 60 -10.81 -13.27 10.36
N SER A 61 -11.19 -14.51 10.03
CA SER A 61 -10.32 -15.68 10.18
C SER A 61 -9.05 -15.56 9.36
N THR A 62 -9.10 -14.99 8.16
CA THR A 62 -7.91 -14.90 7.30
C THR A 62 -6.90 -13.95 7.91
N ILE A 63 -7.30 -12.73 8.27
CA ILE A 63 -6.39 -11.74 8.87
C ILE A 63 -5.90 -12.21 10.24
N SER A 64 -6.80 -12.71 11.09
CA SER A 64 -6.43 -13.17 12.44
C SER A 64 -5.50 -14.37 12.40
N GLN A 65 -5.74 -15.33 11.51
CA GLN A 65 -4.87 -16.49 11.34
C GLN A 65 -3.55 -16.11 10.66
N THR A 66 -3.54 -15.12 9.76
CA THR A 66 -2.29 -14.56 9.19
C THR A 66 -1.44 -13.94 10.29
N ALA A 67 -2.04 -13.13 11.17
CA ALA A 67 -1.34 -12.53 12.31
C ALA A 67 -0.80 -13.58 13.28
N PHE A 68 -1.59 -14.62 13.58
CA PHE A 68 -1.14 -15.74 14.42
C PHE A 68 0.02 -16.51 13.76
N ASN A 69 -0.09 -16.83 12.47
CA ASN A 69 0.95 -17.55 11.74
C ASN A 69 2.23 -16.69 11.63
N TRP A 70 2.08 -15.38 11.40
CA TRP A 70 3.18 -14.42 11.39
C TRP A 70 3.93 -14.39 12.72
N GLU A 71 3.21 -14.39 13.83
CA GLU A 71 3.79 -14.46 15.17
C GLU A 71 4.59 -15.75 15.37
N SER A 72 4.07 -16.88 14.88
CA SER A 72 4.77 -18.18 15.02
C SER A 72 6.10 -18.26 14.26
N ILE A 73 6.29 -17.47 13.19
CA ILE A 73 7.56 -17.44 12.44
C ILE A 73 8.57 -16.41 12.96
N GLN A 74 8.18 -15.54 13.91
CA GLN A 74 9.08 -14.50 14.44
C GLN A 74 10.40 -15.05 15.03
N PRO A 75 10.43 -16.18 15.77
CA PRO A 75 11.70 -16.72 16.26
C PRO A 75 12.69 -17.06 15.14
N LYS A 76 12.19 -17.61 14.02
CA LYS A 76 13.02 -17.90 12.84
C LYS A 76 13.48 -16.61 12.16
N ARG A 77 12.58 -15.61 12.01
CA ARG A 77 12.94 -14.30 11.44
C ARG A 77 13.99 -13.59 12.28
N PHE A 78 13.87 -13.63 13.61
CA PHE A 78 14.83 -13.01 14.52
C PHE A 78 16.25 -13.52 14.29
N LEU A 79 16.41 -14.84 14.06
CA LEU A 79 17.70 -15.45 13.72
C LEU A 79 18.20 -15.06 12.32
N LEU A 80 17.30 -14.81 11.37
CA LEU A 80 17.68 -14.36 10.03
C LEU A 80 18.16 -12.90 10.01
N PHE A 81 17.58 -12.05 10.87
CA PHE A 81 17.90 -10.63 10.98
C PHE A 81 18.67 -10.32 12.28
N ASP A 82 19.62 -11.16 12.67
CA ASP A 82 20.41 -10.95 13.90
C ASP A 82 21.52 -9.90 13.73
N LYS A 83 22.05 -9.75 12.52
CA LYS A 83 23.08 -8.79 12.14
C LYS A 83 22.56 -7.36 12.03
N THR A 84 23.39 -6.40 12.42
CA THR A 84 23.26 -4.97 12.08
C THR A 84 23.95 -4.66 10.74
N LEU A 85 23.70 -3.47 10.16
CA LEU A 85 24.25 -3.09 8.85
C LEU A 85 25.79 -3.12 8.76
N ASP A 86 26.51 -2.80 9.84
CA ASP A 86 27.98 -2.92 9.99
C ASP A 86 28.47 -4.39 9.94
N GLN A 87 27.58 -5.36 10.15
CA GLN A 87 27.90 -6.79 10.22
C GLN A 87 27.46 -7.56 8.97
N THR A 88 26.93 -6.85 7.98
CA THR A 88 26.40 -7.43 6.76
C THR A 88 26.71 -6.56 5.54
N ASN A 89 26.25 -6.96 4.38
CA ASN A 89 26.34 -6.21 3.14
C ASN A 89 25.01 -6.34 2.37
N TYR A 90 24.86 -5.58 1.30
CA TYR A 90 23.62 -5.53 0.55
C TYR A 90 23.28 -6.89 -0.08
N TYR A 91 24.28 -7.65 -0.55
CA TYR A 91 24.02 -8.99 -1.08
C TYR A 91 23.38 -9.90 -0.02
N GLU A 92 23.96 -9.99 1.18
CA GLU A 92 23.41 -10.76 2.29
C GLU A 92 22.00 -10.27 2.66
N LEU A 93 21.81 -8.95 2.83
CA LEU A 93 20.50 -8.37 3.17
C LEU A 93 19.44 -8.69 2.10
N SER A 94 19.78 -8.57 0.83
CA SER A 94 18.87 -8.88 -0.28
C SER A 94 18.48 -10.36 -0.32
N CYS A 95 19.41 -11.27 0.05
CA CYS A 95 19.12 -12.69 0.19
C CYS A 95 18.17 -12.98 1.35
N LEU A 96 18.38 -12.33 2.51
CA LEU A 96 17.52 -12.46 3.69
C LEU A 96 16.11 -11.98 3.39
N MET A 97 15.98 -10.83 2.73
CA MET A 97 14.68 -10.25 2.41
C MET A 97 13.88 -11.11 1.41
N ARG A 98 14.55 -11.72 0.44
CA ARG A 98 13.92 -12.71 -0.44
C ARG A 98 13.39 -13.92 0.33
N GLU A 99 14.17 -14.44 1.28
CA GLU A 99 13.69 -15.54 2.14
C GLU A 99 12.52 -15.07 3.03
N ASP A 100 12.53 -13.83 3.49
CA ASP A 100 11.43 -13.23 4.25
C ASP A 100 10.12 -13.19 3.45
N CYS A 101 10.18 -12.76 2.18
CA CYS A 101 9.03 -12.85 1.26
C CYS A 101 8.53 -14.29 1.09
N ARG A 102 9.43 -15.26 0.96
CA ARG A 102 9.06 -16.68 0.83
C ARG A 102 8.43 -17.23 2.11
N MET A 103 8.81 -16.72 3.29
CA MET A 103 8.15 -17.09 4.54
C MET A 103 6.71 -16.55 4.61
N ILE A 104 6.46 -15.31 4.15
CA ILE A 104 5.10 -14.79 3.98
C ILE A 104 4.29 -15.67 3.02
N TRP A 105 4.88 -16.08 1.90
CA TRP A 105 4.20 -16.96 0.95
C TRP A 105 3.78 -18.30 1.57
N LYS A 106 4.64 -18.91 2.40
CA LYS A 106 4.31 -20.16 3.10
C LYS A 106 3.13 -20.01 4.06
N ILE A 107 3.01 -18.86 4.71
CA ILE A 107 1.82 -18.55 5.54
C ILE A 107 0.57 -18.56 4.66
N VAL A 108 0.64 -17.91 3.51
CA VAL A 108 -0.47 -17.80 2.55
C VAL A 108 -0.85 -19.15 1.95
N GLU A 109 0.11 -20.00 1.60
CA GLU A 109 -0.14 -21.39 1.13
C GLU A 109 -0.93 -22.20 2.16
N GLY A 110 -0.66 -22.02 3.45
CA GLY A 110 -1.41 -22.68 4.52
C GLY A 110 -2.82 -22.12 4.72
N LEU A 111 -3.03 -20.83 4.46
CA LEU A 111 -4.31 -20.14 4.66
C LEU A 111 -5.28 -20.30 3.49
N LEU A 112 -4.76 -20.24 2.27
CA LEU A 112 -5.53 -20.22 1.04
C LEU A 112 -5.09 -21.35 0.09
N PRO A 113 -5.08 -22.63 0.53
CA PRO A 113 -4.49 -23.73 -0.24
C PRO A 113 -5.17 -23.95 -1.60
N SER A 114 -6.49 -23.74 -1.69
CA SER A 114 -7.24 -23.87 -2.95
C SER A 114 -6.86 -22.81 -3.98
N VAL A 115 -6.47 -21.63 -3.51
CA VAL A 115 -6.00 -20.51 -4.33
C VAL A 115 -4.57 -20.78 -4.80
N THR A 116 -3.67 -21.12 -3.86
CA THR A 116 -2.25 -21.24 -4.16
C THR A 116 -1.90 -22.51 -4.93
N TYR A 117 -2.64 -23.61 -4.75
CA TYR A 117 -2.38 -24.88 -5.46
C TYR A 117 -2.57 -24.77 -6.98
N ASN A 118 -3.51 -23.94 -7.42
CA ASN A 118 -3.81 -23.77 -8.84
C ASN A 118 -3.02 -22.63 -9.49
N LEU A 119 -2.21 -21.90 -8.71
CA LEU A 119 -1.46 -20.76 -9.22
C LEU A 119 -0.32 -21.25 -10.09
N ARG A 120 -0.19 -20.68 -11.30
CA ARG A 120 0.92 -21.01 -12.19
C ARG A 120 2.23 -20.59 -11.53
N TYR A 121 3.26 -21.40 -11.72
CA TYR A 121 4.59 -21.11 -11.18
C TYR A 121 5.09 -19.71 -11.57
N LEU A 122 4.92 -19.32 -12.84
CA LEU A 122 5.33 -18.00 -13.33
C LEU A 122 4.58 -16.84 -12.66
N ASP A 123 3.28 -17.01 -12.37
CA ASP A 123 2.51 -15.98 -11.66
C ASP A 123 2.99 -15.84 -10.22
N LYS A 124 3.24 -16.96 -9.54
CA LYS A 124 3.81 -16.95 -8.18
C LYS A 124 5.15 -16.20 -8.14
N GLU A 125 6.06 -16.51 -9.05
CA GLU A 125 7.37 -15.84 -9.11
C GLU A 125 7.22 -14.34 -9.44
N ALA A 126 6.32 -13.97 -10.36
CA ALA A 126 6.03 -12.57 -10.68
C ALA A 126 5.42 -11.82 -9.49
N MET A 127 4.46 -12.42 -8.78
CA MET A 127 3.86 -11.84 -7.57
C MET A 127 4.92 -11.62 -6.48
N LEU A 128 5.76 -12.62 -6.19
CA LEU A 128 6.78 -12.52 -5.15
C LEU A 128 7.85 -11.47 -5.49
N ARG A 129 8.24 -11.38 -6.76
CA ARG A 129 9.18 -10.36 -7.22
C ARG A 129 8.60 -8.95 -7.09
N ASN A 130 7.36 -8.72 -7.53
CA ASN A 130 6.70 -7.42 -7.40
C ASN A 130 6.38 -7.05 -5.93
N PHE A 131 6.13 -8.06 -5.08
CA PHE A 131 5.89 -7.87 -3.65
C PHE A 131 7.14 -7.43 -2.89
N LEU A 132 8.32 -7.91 -3.31
CA LEU A 132 9.59 -7.77 -2.58
C LEU A 132 9.99 -6.32 -2.25
N PRO A 133 9.94 -5.33 -3.17
CA PRO A 133 10.25 -3.93 -2.84
C PRO A 133 9.32 -3.36 -1.76
N LYS A 134 8.01 -3.57 -1.93
CA LYS A 134 6.98 -3.09 -1.00
C LYS A 134 7.11 -3.77 0.37
N TRP A 135 7.41 -5.06 0.38
CA TRP A 135 7.65 -5.81 1.61
C TRP A 135 8.89 -5.33 2.35
N SER A 136 9.99 -5.09 1.64
CA SER A 136 11.26 -4.57 2.20
C SER A 136 11.05 -3.25 2.95
N VAL A 137 10.17 -2.41 2.43
CA VAL A 137 9.78 -1.15 3.05
C VAL A 137 8.85 -1.36 4.26
N LEU A 138 7.78 -2.15 4.09
CA LEU A 138 6.80 -2.37 5.15
C LEU A 138 7.41 -3.08 6.37
N THR A 139 8.26 -4.07 6.14
CA THR A 139 8.90 -4.86 7.20
C THR A 139 9.80 -4.01 8.09
N ALA A 140 10.48 -3.01 7.53
CA ALA A 140 11.29 -2.07 8.31
C ALA A 140 10.43 -1.23 9.29
N ALA A 141 9.19 -0.91 8.91
CA ALA A 141 8.23 -0.23 9.78
C ALA A 141 7.61 -1.17 10.82
N ILE A 142 7.27 -2.40 10.44
CA ILE A 142 6.78 -3.44 11.37
C ILE A 142 7.83 -3.70 12.46
N ASP A 143 9.10 -3.84 12.07
CA ASP A 143 10.19 -4.18 12.98
C ASP A 143 10.82 -2.94 13.65
N MET A 144 10.19 -1.76 13.59
CA MET A 144 10.77 -0.49 14.06
C MET A 144 11.25 -0.55 15.52
N GLU A 145 10.43 -1.06 16.44
CA GLU A 145 10.82 -1.17 17.86
C GLU A 145 12.00 -2.13 18.07
N LEU A 146 12.03 -3.23 17.32
CA LEU A 146 13.14 -4.19 17.34
C LEU A 146 14.40 -3.55 16.77
N ASN A 147 14.27 -2.78 15.69
CA ASN A 147 15.35 -2.03 15.07
C ASN A 147 15.92 -0.99 16.03
N ILE A 148 15.10 -0.20 16.74
CA ILE A 148 15.58 0.74 17.76
C ILE A 148 16.45 0.02 18.79
N ARG A 149 16.02 -1.14 19.30
CA ARG A 149 16.82 -1.93 20.25
C ARG A 149 18.10 -2.46 19.61
N ARG A 150 18.01 -3.02 18.40
CA ARG A 150 19.13 -3.61 17.66
C ARG A 150 20.23 -2.58 17.36
N TYR A 151 19.84 -1.36 17.02
CA TYR A 151 20.74 -0.24 16.68
C TYR A 151 21.07 0.67 17.86
N SER A 152 20.59 0.36 19.08
CA SER A 152 20.82 1.19 20.28
C SER A 152 22.29 1.35 20.68
N LYS A 153 23.17 0.47 20.20
CA LYS A 153 24.63 0.54 20.42
C LYS A 153 25.33 1.65 19.65
N PHE A 154 24.68 2.23 18.63
CA PHE A 154 25.26 3.31 17.83
C PHE A 154 24.85 4.65 18.42
N GLU A 155 25.83 5.35 19.01
CA GLU A 155 25.59 6.59 19.72
C GLU A 155 25.94 7.77 18.80
N GLY A 156 24.91 8.45 18.31
CA GLY A 156 25.05 9.68 17.53
C GLY A 156 25.36 9.47 16.04
N LEU A 157 25.59 10.60 15.36
CA LEU A 157 25.64 10.64 13.89
C LEU A 157 26.88 9.93 13.31
N GLU A 158 28.04 10.04 13.98
CA GLU A 158 29.30 9.44 13.48
C GLU A 158 29.24 7.92 13.45
N ASP A 159 28.63 7.30 14.46
CA ASP A 159 28.44 5.85 14.54
C ASP A 159 27.50 5.35 13.44
N ILE A 160 26.41 6.07 13.20
CA ILE A 160 25.47 5.78 12.11
C ILE A 160 26.18 5.91 10.75
N GLN A 161 26.96 6.98 10.55
CA GLN A 161 27.70 7.18 9.31
C GLN A 161 28.72 6.06 9.07
N ARG A 162 29.48 5.65 10.10
CA ARG A 162 30.44 4.55 10.01
C ARG A 162 29.76 3.25 9.61
N MET A 163 28.64 2.91 10.25
CA MET A 163 27.84 1.74 9.93
C MET A 163 27.38 1.74 8.46
N LEU A 164 26.91 2.88 7.94
CA LEU A 164 26.52 3.01 6.53
C LEU A 164 27.70 2.86 5.59
N VAL A 165 28.85 3.44 5.93
CA VAL A 165 30.09 3.30 5.16
C VAL A 165 30.49 1.84 5.06
N GLU A 166 30.54 1.13 6.19
CA GLU A 166 30.91 -0.29 6.24
C GLU A 166 29.96 -1.13 5.38
N PHE A 167 28.64 -0.96 5.54
CA PHE A 167 27.64 -1.69 4.78
C PHE A 167 27.85 -1.57 3.26
N TYR A 168 27.96 -0.36 2.72
CA TYR A 168 28.11 -0.17 1.27
C TYR A 168 29.52 -0.50 0.76
N GLN A 169 30.56 -0.22 1.56
CA GLN A 169 31.94 -0.53 1.17
C GLN A 169 32.15 -2.04 0.98
N TYR A 170 31.54 -2.87 1.83
CA TYR A 170 31.57 -4.33 1.69
C TYR A 170 30.55 -4.88 0.70
N SER A 171 29.72 -4.03 0.11
CA SER A 171 28.79 -4.40 -0.94
C SER A 171 29.36 -4.23 -2.34
N MET A 172 30.56 -3.66 -2.50
CA MET A 172 31.20 -3.41 -3.80
C MET A 172 32.47 -4.26 -3.96
N PRO A 173 32.79 -4.73 -5.19
CA PRO A 173 34.11 -5.29 -5.49
C PRO A 173 35.22 -4.30 -5.17
N TYR A 174 36.40 -4.80 -4.82
CA TYR A 174 37.51 -3.99 -4.28
C TYR A 174 37.88 -2.82 -5.19
N GLU A 175 37.92 -3.06 -6.50
CA GLU A 175 38.27 -2.10 -7.55
C GLU A 175 37.24 -0.99 -7.78
N TYR A 176 36.00 -1.17 -7.33
CA TYR A 176 34.90 -0.20 -7.46
C TYR A 176 34.54 0.47 -6.12
N ARG A 177 35.25 0.16 -5.04
CA ARG A 177 34.96 0.72 -3.71
C ARG A 177 35.07 2.24 -3.71
N MET A 178 34.01 2.87 -3.24
CA MET A 178 33.93 4.31 -3.03
C MET A 178 34.66 4.73 -1.74
N THR A 179 35.05 6.00 -1.65
CA THR A 179 35.51 6.57 -0.37
C THR A 179 34.34 6.71 0.61
N PRO A 180 34.58 6.74 1.94
CA PRO A 180 33.54 6.96 2.93
C PRO A 180 32.66 8.19 2.64
N GLU A 181 33.26 9.31 2.25
CA GLU A 181 32.54 10.56 1.96
C GLU A 181 31.64 10.40 0.73
N ALA A 182 32.10 9.69 -0.28
CA ALA A 182 31.33 9.41 -1.48
C ALA A 182 30.15 8.47 -1.17
N ILE A 183 30.35 7.45 -0.33
CA ILE A 183 29.26 6.56 0.13
C ILE A 183 28.18 7.36 0.85
N LEU A 184 28.57 8.18 1.84
CA LEU A 184 27.63 8.98 2.61
C LEU A 184 26.86 9.97 1.72
N LYS A 185 27.53 10.59 0.76
CA LYS A 185 26.91 11.51 -0.19
C LYS A 185 25.91 10.81 -1.13
N THR A 186 26.23 9.60 -1.59
CA THR A 186 25.40 8.86 -2.54
C THR A 186 24.23 8.15 -1.87
N PHE A 187 24.49 7.41 -0.78
CA PHE A 187 23.50 6.52 -0.17
C PHE A 187 22.84 7.11 1.09
N GLY A 188 23.51 8.01 1.81
CA GLY A 188 22.96 8.65 3.01
C GLY A 188 21.58 9.28 2.79
N PRO A 189 21.35 10.06 1.70
CA PRO A 189 20.04 10.61 1.40
C PRO A 189 18.94 9.57 1.14
N LEU A 190 19.28 8.37 0.64
CA LEU A 190 18.32 7.29 0.40
C LEU A 190 17.79 6.74 1.75
N LEU A 191 18.70 6.44 2.68
CA LEU A 191 18.34 5.98 4.02
C LEU A 191 17.55 7.02 4.82
N ALA A 192 17.96 8.29 4.76
CA ALA A 192 17.23 9.38 5.37
C ALA A 192 15.79 9.47 4.84
N TYR A 193 15.61 9.35 3.52
CA TYR A 193 14.28 9.34 2.91
C TYR A 193 13.40 8.21 3.45
N TYR A 194 13.92 6.97 3.55
CA TYR A 194 13.14 5.87 4.10
C TYR A 194 12.72 6.13 5.55
N GLY A 195 13.64 6.62 6.38
CA GLY A 195 13.33 6.97 7.76
C GLY A 195 12.23 8.03 7.85
N GLU A 196 12.46 9.18 7.22
CA GLU A 196 11.64 10.38 7.38
C GLU A 196 10.28 10.31 6.66
N HIS A 197 10.24 9.70 5.48
CA HIS A 197 9.06 9.76 4.61
C HIS A 197 8.27 8.46 4.52
N VAL A 198 8.81 7.36 5.07
CA VAL A 198 8.21 6.05 4.91
C VAL A 198 8.07 5.31 6.24
N ILE A 199 9.17 4.93 6.88
CA ILE A 199 9.19 4.10 8.08
C ILE A 199 8.54 4.82 9.27
N LEU A 200 9.00 6.04 9.60
CA LEU A 200 8.45 6.78 10.73
C LEU A 200 6.96 7.13 10.54
N PRO A 201 6.50 7.61 9.35
CA PRO A 201 5.08 7.83 9.11
C PRO A 201 4.21 6.58 9.25
N ILE A 202 4.67 5.42 8.76
CA ILE A 202 3.93 4.16 8.91
C ILE A 202 3.89 3.74 10.38
N HIS A 203 5.02 3.77 11.07
CA HIS A 203 5.10 3.40 12.48
C HIS A 203 4.22 4.30 13.36
N ALA A 204 4.15 5.61 13.06
CA ALA A 204 3.31 6.56 13.78
C ALA A 204 1.80 6.28 13.69
N LYS A 205 1.35 5.45 12.72
CA LYS A 205 -0.05 5.00 12.65
C LYS A 205 -0.41 3.99 13.73
N ASN A 206 0.58 3.40 14.41
CA ASN A 206 0.40 2.49 15.54
C ASN A 206 -0.55 1.32 15.25
N PHE A 207 -0.42 0.73 14.05
CA PHE A 207 -1.20 -0.44 13.66
C PHE A 207 -0.87 -1.64 14.55
N ASP A 208 -1.88 -2.47 14.80
CA ASP A 208 -1.64 -3.76 15.42
C ASP A 208 -1.19 -4.82 14.40
N LYS A 209 -0.86 -6.01 14.90
CA LYS A 209 -0.37 -7.13 14.06
C LYS A 209 -1.37 -7.53 12.99
N ALA A 210 -2.68 -7.46 13.26
CA ALA A 210 -3.71 -7.84 12.31
C ALA A 210 -3.80 -6.81 11.19
N GLU A 211 -3.75 -5.52 11.51
CA GLU A 211 -3.72 -4.45 10.53
C GLU A 211 -2.46 -4.49 9.65
N TYR A 212 -1.28 -4.72 10.23
CA TYR A 212 -0.05 -4.92 9.45
C TYR A 212 -0.14 -6.13 8.52
N MET A 213 -0.69 -7.25 8.98
CA MET A 213 -0.85 -8.43 8.11
C MET A 213 -1.93 -8.23 7.05
N ALA A 214 -2.97 -7.44 7.31
CA ALA A 214 -3.91 -7.02 6.29
C ALA A 214 -3.21 -6.22 5.19
N LEU A 215 -2.36 -5.25 5.55
CA LEU A 215 -1.52 -4.51 4.61
C LEU A 215 -0.61 -5.45 3.80
N THR A 216 0.06 -6.39 4.46
CA THR A 216 0.91 -7.40 3.81
C THR A 216 0.14 -8.18 2.74
N LEU A 217 -1.08 -8.64 3.06
CA LEU A 217 -1.91 -9.38 2.10
C LEU A 217 -2.42 -8.50 0.96
N LEU A 218 -2.80 -7.24 1.25
CA LEU A 218 -3.24 -6.28 0.23
C LEU A 218 -2.13 -5.96 -0.77
N ILE A 219 -0.88 -5.88 -0.29
CA ILE A 219 0.31 -5.69 -1.10
C ILE A 219 0.62 -6.97 -1.89
N LEU A 220 0.65 -8.14 -1.25
CA LEU A 220 1.00 -9.39 -1.93
C LEU A 220 0.04 -9.73 -3.06
N PHE A 221 -1.26 -9.52 -2.86
CA PHE A 221 -2.32 -9.84 -3.82
C PHE A 221 -2.70 -8.64 -4.68
N ASP A 222 -1.73 -7.89 -5.20
CA ASP A 222 -2.02 -6.80 -6.13
C ASP A 222 -2.25 -7.32 -7.56
N GLY A 223 -3.49 -7.19 -8.04
CA GLY A 223 -3.85 -7.57 -9.42
C GLY A 223 -3.29 -6.63 -10.49
N ALA A 224 -2.62 -5.54 -10.12
CA ALA A 224 -1.97 -4.61 -11.03
C ALA A 224 -0.47 -4.91 -11.26
N TYR A 225 0.06 -6.00 -10.69
CA TYR A 225 1.45 -6.38 -10.92
C TYR A 225 1.75 -6.72 -12.38
N THR A 226 2.99 -6.46 -12.77
CA THR A 226 3.49 -6.80 -14.09
C THR A 226 3.73 -8.31 -14.19
N ASN A 227 3.65 -8.84 -15.42
CA ASN A 227 4.02 -10.23 -15.72
C ASN A 227 3.20 -11.31 -14.99
N ILE A 228 1.98 -10.98 -14.54
CA ILE A 228 0.97 -11.95 -14.08
C ILE A 228 -0.11 -12.15 -15.16
N SER A 229 -0.77 -13.31 -15.20
CA SER A 229 -1.92 -13.49 -16.10
C SER A 229 -3.18 -12.79 -15.61
N VAL A 230 -4.16 -12.72 -16.52
CA VAL A 230 -5.51 -12.23 -16.24
C VAL A 230 -6.17 -13.05 -15.12
N GLU A 231 -6.00 -14.38 -15.13
CA GLU A 231 -6.56 -15.25 -14.09
C GLU A 231 -5.93 -14.97 -12.71
N CYS A 232 -4.61 -14.74 -12.68
CA CYS A 232 -3.91 -14.35 -11.46
C CYS A 232 -4.35 -12.96 -10.96
N SER A 233 -4.53 -12.00 -11.88
CA SER A 233 -5.03 -10.66 -11.56
C SER A 233 -6.44 -10.70 -10.97
N GLU A 234 -7.34 -11.51 -11.55
CA GLU A 234 -8.70 -11.69 -11.02
C GLU A 234 -8.70 -12.36 -9.64
N MET A 235 -7.89 -13.40 -9.46
CA MET A 235 -7.67 -14.05 -8.17
C MET A 235 -7.19 -13.05 -7.11
N CYS A 236 -6.18 -12.24 -7.43
CA CYS A 236 -5.64 -11.19 -6.57
C CYS A 236 -6.73 -10.18 -6.17
N ARG A 237 -7.55 -9.72 -7.13
CA ARG A 237 -8.67 -8.81 -6.86
C ARG A 237 -9.69 -9.41 -5.89
N ASN A 238 -10.02 -10.69 -6.07
CA ASN A 238 -10.97 -11.38 -5.19
C ASN A 238 -10.44 -11.51 -3.77
N ILE A 239 -9.15 -11.78 -3.60
CA ILE A 239 -8.51 -11.87 -2.29
C ILE A 239 -8.41 -10.50 -1.63
N ARG A 240 -8.04 -9.44 -2.37
CA ARG A 240 -8.07 -8.07 -1.82
C ARG A 240 -9.45 -7.67 -1.32
N ASN A 241 -10.51 -8.00 -2.06
CA ASN A 241 -11.89 -7.75 -1.63
C ASN A 241 -12.25 -8.49 -0.33
N LEU A 242 -11.78 -9.74 -0.18
CA LEU A 242 -11.90 -10.50 1.06
C LEU A 242 -11.17 -9.78 2.20
N VAL A 243 -9.91 -9.41 2.00
CA VAL A 243 -9.08 -8.75 3.03
C VAL A 243 -9.67 -7.40 3.44
N PHE A 244 -10.16 -6.57 2.50
CA PHE A 244 -10.82 -5.31 2.84
C PHE A 244 -12.06 -5.53 3.72
N ARG A 245 -12.87 -6.54 3.39
CA ARG A 245 -14.06 -6.88 4.18
C ARG A 245 -13.69 -7.36 5.57
N GLU A 246 -12.70 -8.24 5.69
CA GLU A 246 -12.23 -8.74 6.99
C GLU A 246 -11.60 -7.62 7.82
N LEU A 247 -10.78 -6.75 7.23
CA LEU A 247 -10.13 -5.63 7.94
C LEU A 247 -11.18 -4.68 8.51
N LYS A 248 -12.17 -4.31 7.69
CA LYS A 248 -13.27 -3.46 8.16
C LYS A 248 -14.06 -4.13 9.29
N GLY A 249 -14.34 -5.43 9.18
CA GLY A 249 -15.00 -6.21 10.23
C GLY A 249 -14.19 -6.22 11.53
N TYR A 250 -12.89 -6.48 11.44
CA TYR A 250 -11.96 -6.54 12.56
C TYR A 250 -11.93 -5.21 13.33
N GLN A 251 -11.78 -4.10 12.62
CA GLN A 251 -11.70 -2.76 13.22
C GLN A 251 -13.04 -2.34 13.86
N ILE A 252 -14.18 -2.70 13.25
CA ILE A 252 -15.50 -2.52 13.85
C ILE A 252 -15.64 -3.32 15.14
N ASP A 253 -15.24 -4.60 15.15
CA ASP A 253 -15.35 -5.45 16.34
C ASP A 253 -14.40 -5.00 17.47
N LYS A 254 -13.28 -4.35 17.12
CA LYS A 254 -12.37 -3.67 18.04
C LYS A 254 -12.85 -2.31 18.53
N ASN A 255 -13.97 -1.81 18.00
CA ASN A 255 -14.50 -0.48 18.28
C ASN A 255 -13.48 0.64 17.99
N TYR A 256 -12.71 0.50 16.90
CA TYR A 256 -11.85 1.55 16.38
C TYR A 256 -12.69 2.64 15.68
N GLU A 257 -12.12 3.84 15.55
CA GLU A 257 -12.74 4.94 14.83
C GLU A 257 -12.94 4.61 13.35
N GLU A 258 -13.98 5.17 12.73
CA GLU A 258 -14.32 4.87 11.32
C GLU A 258 -13.19 5.28 10.35
N THR A 259 -12.38 6.28 10.74
CA THR A 259 -11.21 6.72 9.98
C THR A 259 -10.08 5.69 9.97
N GLN A 260 -10.03 4.77 10.94
CA GLN A 260 -8.95 3.79 11.05
C GLN A 260 -8.83 2.93 9.79
N PHE A 261 -9.95 2.50 9.20
CA PHE A 261 -9.93 1.76 7.94
C PHE A 261 -9.28 2.56 6.82
N ILE A 262 -9.62 3.85 6.71
CA ILE A 262 -9.08 4.75 5.69
C ILE A 262 -7.59 4.96 5.95
N ASP A 263 -7.20 5.23 7.20
CA ASP A 263 -5.80 5.40 7.60
C ASP A 263 -4.94 4.17 7.31
N THR A 264 -5.48 2.96 7.56
CA THR A 264 -4.81 1.71 7.18
C THR A 264 -4.65 1.63 5.67
N VAL A 265 -5.72 1.76 4.89
CA VAL A 265 -5.65 1.59 3.43
C VAL A 265 -4.78 2.67 2.76
N ASP A 266 -4.85 3.91 3.22
CA ASP A 266 -4.04 5.03 2.71
C ASP A 266 -2.54 4.81 2.94
N THR A 267 -2.16 3.94 3.88
CA THR A 267 -0.77 3.55 4.11
C THR A 267 -0.15 2.84 2.90
N LEU A 268 -0.97 2.20 2.05
CA LEU A 268 -0.49 1.62 0.78
C LEU A 268 0.19 2.69 -0.10
N SER A 269 -0.31 3.93 -0.09
CA SER A 269 0.29 5.04 -0.85
C SER A 269 1.68 5.45 -0.32
N ILE A 270 1.92 5.28 0.98
CA ILE A 270 3.23 5.51 1.60
C ILE A 270 4.19 4.39 1.22
N VAL A 271 3.72 3.14 1.21
CA VAL A 271 4.50 1.99 0.75
C VAL A 271 4.87 2.12 -0.73
N GLU A 272 3.95 2.56 -1.59
CA GLU A 272 4.23 2.85 -3.01
C GLU A 272 5.27 3.97 -3.20
N LYS A 273 5.28 5.00 -2.33
CA LYS A 273 6.36 6.01 -2.32
C LYS A 273 7.70 5.39 -1.94
N GLY A 274 7.71 4.49 -0.97
CA GLY A 274 8.90 3.74 -0.59
C GLY A 274 9.40 2.84 -1.71
N GLU A 275 8.50 2.13 -2.41
CA GLU A 275 8.84 1.32 -3.57
C GLU A 275 9.47 2.15 -4.70
N ARG A 276 8.93 3.32 -5.02
CA ARG A 276 9.55 4.18 -6.03
C ARG A 276 10.98 4.55 -5.63
N LYS A 277 11.20 4.86 -4.34
CA LYS A 277 12.54 5.15 -3.84
C LYS A 277 13.46 3.93 -3.89
N PHE A 278 12.92 2.75 -3.65
CA PHE A 278 13.64 1.49 -3.77
C PHE A 278 14.12 1.24 -5.19
N HIS A 279 13.29 1.50 -6.19
CA HIS A 279 13.74 1.41 -7.58
C HIS A 279 14.85 2.44 -7.90
N GLU A 280 14.78 3.67 -7.39
CA GLU A 280 15.88 4.64 -7.51
C GLU A 280 17.16 4.11 -6.84
N GLU A 281 17.06 3.53 -5.65
CA GLU A 281 18.18 2.92 -4.94
C GLU A 281 18.82 1.77 -5.74
N LEU A 282 18.02 0.90 -6.35
CA LEU A 282 18.55 -0.18 -7.18
C LEU A 282 19.37 0.37 -8.37
N LEU A 283 18.88 1.41 -9.04
CA LEU A 283 19.62 2.06 -10.13
C LEU A 283 20.93 2.68 -9.64
N VAL A 284 20.91 3.35 -8.48
CA VAL A 284 22.13 3.91 -7.87
C VAL A 284 23.11 2.79 -7.50
N CYS A 285 22.62 1.69 -6.95
CA CYS A 285 23.40 0.50 -6.64
C CYS A 285 24.07 -0.08 -7.90
N GLU A 286 23.34 -0.20 -9.01
CA GLU A 286 23.88 -0.67 -10.29
C GLU A 286 25.00 0.26 -10.81
N MET A 287 24.77 1.58 -10.79
CA MET A 287 25.76 2.57 -11.23
C MET A 287 27.06 2.53 -10.42
N HIS A 288 27.02 2.05 -9.17
CA HIS A 288 28.17 1.98 -8.27
C HIS A 288 28.63 0.54 -8.01
N HIS A 289 28.24 -0.41 -8.86
CA HIS A 289 28.68 -1.81 -8.80
C HIS A 289 28.39 -2.50 -7.45
N VAL A 290 27.31 -2.10 -6.78
CA VAL A 290 26.83 -2.78 -5.57
C VAL A 290 26.35 -4.17 -5.96
N HIS A 291 26.87 -5.19 -5.27
CA HIS A 291 26.51 -6.57 -5.46
C HIS A 291 25.19 -6.88 -4.74
N LEU A 292 24.22 -7.37 -5.52
CA LEU A 292 22.85 -7.66 -5.09
C LEU A 292 22.48 -9.08 -5.53
N HIS A 293 21.53 -9.69 -4.82
CA HIS A 293 20.91 -10.94 -5.25
C HIS A 293 20.23 -10.79 -6.63
N ASP A 294 20.23 -11.83 -7.46
CA ASP A 294 19.75 -11.75 -8.86
C ASP A 294 18.27 -11.35 -8.98
N ASP A 295 17.39 -11.76 -8.06
CA ASP A 295 15.99 -11.31 -8.02
C ASP A 295 15.86 -9.77 -7.98
N TYR A 296 16.79 -9.08 -7.30
CA TYR A 296 16.83 -7.61 -7.28
C TYR A 296 17.33 -7.05 -8.61
N ARG A 297 18.24 -7.75 -9.29
CA ARG A 297 18.69 -7.37 -10.64
C ARG A 297 17.57 -7.57 -11.67
N MET A 298 16.76 -8.61 -11.52
CA MET A 298 15.61 -8.84 -12.39
C MET A 298 14.57 -7.71 -12.29
N LEU A 299 14.35 -7.16 -11.09
CA LEU A 299 13.49 -5.98 -10.91
C LEU A 299 13.95 -4.79 -11.77
N MET A 300 15.26 -4.56 -11.86
CA MET A 300 15.80 -3.46 -12.70
C MET A 300 15.57 -3.70 -14.20
N ASN A 301 15.68 -4.95 -14.64
CA ASN A 301 15.49 -5.31 -16.06
C ASN A 301 14.03 -5.13 -16.52
N GLU A 302 13.06 -5.29 -15.62
CA GLU A 302 11.64 -5.11 -15.93
C GLU A 302 11.19 -3.65 -15.96
N LEU A 303 11.97 -2.73 -15.38
CA LEU A 303 11.74 -1.28 -15.47
C LEU A 303 12.26 -0.66 -16.77
N ASN A 304 13.22 -1.33 -17.42
CA ASN A 304 13.94 -0.85 -18.60
C ASN A 304 13.41 -1.47 -19.92
N GLY A 305 12.39 -2.34 -19.86
CA GLY A 305 11.72 -2.95 -21.01
C GLY A 305 10.32 -2.40 -21.22
#